data_AF-A0A0M1N1W7-F1
#
_entry.id   AF-A0A0M1N1W7-F1
#
_cell.length_a   1.000
_cell.length_b   1.000
_cell.length_c   1.000
_cell.angle_alpha   90.00
_cell.angle_beta   90.00
_cell.angle_gamma   90.00
#
_symmetry.space_group_name_H-M   'P 1'
#
loop_
_entity.id
_entity.type
_entity.pdbx_description
1 polymer ?
#
loop_
_entity_poly.entity_id
_entity_poly.type
_entity_poly.pdbx_seq_one_letter_code
_entity_poly.pdbx_strand_id
1 'polypeptide(L)'
;MTNKKFSFKALSLMMVFAFIISTFYAVLPASAAARGAWTPNTAYAINDTVTYSGSTYTCLQAHTSLVGWEPSNVPALWQKGGGGGTTPPPTTPPATNGAIFYADINYGGKAVTLGVGNYTLNQLNANGIPNDWMSSLKVPSGWTVEVYENDNFGGTKWTYTSDSSWVGNTVNDKMSSVKIYTGSPSPGVTKPAEVPSHIWTYVMNADNAYGKGGDFALLLSAVIKKESSFGAGLPGSPSAGDGLMQVEPNTRSAYLSQFNSKFGRTYNHSSEQDQVYLGALILNEKIVKFGNIYNGLLHYNGGDNWYPGATDSYGRPILANQYADAVYATYKGYGGKN
;
A
#
# COMPACT_ATOMS: atom_id res chain seq x y z
N MET A 1 35.54 83.71 -9.88
CA MET A 1 36.05 83.16 -8.60
C MET A 1 35.62 81.70 -8.47
N THR A 2 36.57 80.78 -8.68
CA THR A 2 36.81 79.53 -7.90
C THR A 2 35.62 78.62 -7.53
N ASN A 3 35.60 77.32 -7.83
CA ASN A 3 36.69 76.34 -7.71
C ASN A 3 36.54 75.14 -8.67
N LYS A 4 37.66 74.76 -9.30
CA LYS A 4 37.88 73.46 -9.93
C LYS A 4 38.12 72.39 -8.86
N LYS A 5 37.63 71.17 -9.07
CA LYS A 5 38.35 69.95 -8.64
C LYS A 5 38.43 68.95 -9.80
N PHE A 6 39.60 68.32 -9.82
CA PHE A 6 40.25 67.60 -10.90
C PHE A 6 39.58 66.27 -11.27
N SER A 7 39.76 65.91 -12.54
CA SER A 7 39.51 64.62 -13.17
C SER A 7 40.57 63.59 -12.77
N PHE A 8 40.20 62.30 -12.69
CA PHE A 8 41.11 61.21 -13.08
C PHE A 8 40.32 60.10 -13.81
N LYS A 9 40.66 59.93 -15.08
CA LYS A 9 40.28 58.78 -15.91
C LYS A 9 40.94 57.50 -15.37
N ALA A 10 40.21 56.39 -15.49
CA ALA A 10 40.69 55.10 -15.97
C ALA A 10 42.01 54.54 -15.37
N LEU A 11 41.94 53.55 -14.48
CA LEU A 11 42.22 52.13 -14.79
C LEU A 11 42.23 51.27 -13.49
N SER A 12 41.56 50.12 -13.56
CA SER A 12 41.89 48.83 -12.89
C SER A 12 41.69 48.67 -11.36
N LEU A 13 40.75 47.81 -10.95
CA LEU A 13 41.01 46.41 -10.53
C LEU A 13 39.89 45.83 -9.61
N MET A 14 39.13 44.87 -10.17
CA MET A 14 38.43 43.70 -9.59
C MET A 14 37.42 43.79 -8.41
N MET A 15 36.31 43.05 -8.62
CA MET A 15 35.28 42.55 -7.67
C MET A 15 34.32 43.61 -7.10
N VAL A 16 33.01 43.61 -7.33
CA VAL A 16 32.02 42.52 -7.42
C VAL A 16 30.91 42.99 -8.38
N PHE A 17 30.93 42.60 -9.66
CA PHE A 17 30.21 41.46 -10.24
C PHE A 17 28.69 41.40 -9.96
N ALA A 18 27.93 41.90 -10.94
CA ALA A 18 26.72 41.31 -11.52
C ALA A 18 25.54 41.00 -10.58
N PHE A 19 24.65 41.97 -10.40
CA PHE A 19 23.22 41.69 -10.19
C PHE A 19 22.42 42.72 -10.97
N ILE A 20 21.40 42.28 -11.71
CA ILE A 20 20.51 43.08 -12.57
C ILE A 20 21.03 43.21 -14.02
N ILE A 21 21.16 42.07 -14.70
CA ILE A 21 20.64 41.78 -16.05
C ILE A 21 20.89 40.27 -16.22
N SER A 22 19.86 39.48 -15.95
CA SER A 22 19.82 38.08 -16.34
C SER A 22 18.36 37.69 -16.46
N THR A 23 17.83 37.92 -17.66
CA THR A 23 16.88 37.05 -18.33
C THR A 23 15.75 36.49 -17.46
N PHE A 24 14.58 37.12 -17.58
CA PHE A 24 13.33 36.36 -17.61
C PHE A 24 13.49 35.29 -18.71
N TYR A 25 13.92 34.09 -18.32
CA TYR A 25 13.65 32.93 -19.13
C TYR A 25 12.14 32.74 -19.06
N ALA A 26 11.47 33.04 -20.17
CA ALA A 26 10.18 32.44 -20.43
C ALA A 26 10.38 30.93 -20.30
N VAL A 27 9.93 30.35 -19.20
CA VAL A 27 9.83 28.90 -19.06
C VAL A 27 8.71 28.53 -20.02
N LEU A 28 9.07 28.25 -21.27
CA LEU A 28 8.20 27.50 -22.16
C LEU A 28 7.79 26.24 -21.39
N PRO A 29 6.51 25.85 -21.35
CA PRO A 29 6.14 24.58 -20.74
C PRO A 29 6.98 23.50 -21.42
N ALA A 30 7.92 22.92 -20.66
CA ALA A 30 8.80 21.89 -21.16
C ALA A 30 7.90 20.74 -21.64
N SER A 31 7.93 20.51 -22.94
CA SER A 31 7.18 19.44 -23.57
C SER A 31 7.79 18.11 -23.11
N ALA A 32 6.95 17.10 -22.91
CA ALA A 32 7.38 15.76 -22.54
C ALA A 32 8.57 15.32 -23.41
N ALA A 33 9.71 15.01 -22.79
CA ALA A 33 10.92 14.65 -23.51
C ALA A 33 11.50 13.31 -23.04
N ALA A 34 12.16 12.59 -23.96
CA ALA A 34 12.99 11.44 -23.60
C ALA A 34 14.36 11.94 -23.10
N ARG A 35 14.60 11.80 -21.79
CA ARG A 35 15.75 12.37 -21.07
C ARG A 35 16.92 11.40 -20.91
N GLY A 36 16.84 10.19 -21.46
CA GLY A 36 17.90 9.17 -21.35
C GLY A 36 18.00 8.56 -19.94
N ALA A 37 19.19 8.15 -19.51
CA ALA A 37 19.35 7.55 -18.18
C ALA A 37 19.02 8.55 -17.06
N TRP A 38 18.35 8.07 -16.01
CA TRP A 38 18.05 8.90 -14.83
C TRP A 38 19.35 9.37 -14.17
N THR A 39 19.37 10.62 -13.72
CA THR A 39 20.49 11.22 -13.00
C THR A 39 19.99 12.01 -11.79
N PRO A 40 20.76 12.04 -10.68
CA PRO A 40 20.42 12.87 -9.52
C PRO A 40 20.64 14.36 -9.82
N ASN A 41 20.02 15.24 -9.04
CA ASN A 41 20.10 16.70 -9.13
C ASN A 41 19.69 17.27 -10.50
N THR A 42 18.79 16.58 -11.20
CA THR A 42 18.32 16.96 -12.54
C THR A 42 16.84 17.31 -12.51
N ALA A 43 16.49 18.44 -13.13
CA ALA A 43 15.10 18.86 -13.27
C ALA A 43 14.38 18.02 -14.34
N TYR A 44 13.24 17.45 -13.96
CA TYR A 44 12.35 16.65 -14.80
C TYR A 44 10.96 17.28 -14.82
N ALA A 45 10.39 17.41 -16.02
CA ALA A 45 9.02 17.89 -16.21
C ALA A 45 8.02 16.72 -16.16
N ILE A 46 6.74 17.02 -15.92
CA ILE A 46 5.68 16.00 -16.03
C ILE A 46 5.72 15.40 -17.44
N ASN A 47 5.59 14.08 -17.52
CA ASN A 47 5.70 13.24 -18.70
C ASN A 47 7.09 13.09 -19.33
N ASP A 48 8.15 13.67 -18.74
CA ASP A 48 9.51 13.29 -19.13
C ASP A 48 9.73 11.79 -18.92
N THR A 49 10.51 11.15 -19.80
CA THR A 49 10.87 9.74 -19.66
C THR A 49 12.35 9.56 -19.41
N VAL A 50 12.70 8.66 -18.49
CA VAL A 50 14.08 8.29 -18.15
C VAL A 50 14.26 6.78 -18.14
N THR A 51 15.49 6.29 -18.29
CA THR A 51 15.85 4.89 -18.07
C THR A 51 16.60 4.70 -16.75
N TYR A 52 16.19 3.72 -15.96
CA TYR A 52 16.88 3.35 -14.72
C TYR A 52 16.78 1.84 -14.51
N SER A 53 17.92 1.19 -14.22
CA SER A 53 18.01 -0.27 -14.03
C SER A 53 17.33 -1.10 -15.14
N GLY A 54 17.54 -0.68 -16.39
CA GLY A 54 17.00 -1.36 -17.58
C GLY A 54 15.50 -1.15 -17.84
N SER A 55 14.83 -0.28 -17.08
CA SER A 55 13.40 0.05 -17.26
C SER A 55 13.19 1.52 -17.59
N THR A 56 12.16 1.84 -18.38
CA THR A 56 11.74 3.23 -18.66
C THR A 56 10.73 3.70 -17.62
N TYR A 57 10.85 4.95 -17.18
CA TYR A 57 9.98 5.59 -16.22
C TYR A 57 9.51 6.94 -16.74
N THR A 58 8.25 7.27 -16.49
CA THR A 58 7.60 8.53 -16.84
C THR A 58 7.42 9.38 -15.59
N CYS A 59 7.86 10.62 -15.64
CA CYS A 59 7.76 11.56 -14.53
C CYS A 59 6.30 11.97 -14.33
N LEU A 60 5.74 11.73 -13.14
CA LEU A 60 4.34 12.04 -12.82
C LEU A 60 4.16 13.47 -12.30
N GLN A 61 5.19 14.01 -11.64
CA GLN A 61 5.17 15.34 -11.04
C GLN A 61 6.48 16.04 -11.37
N ALA A 62 6.43 17.30 -11.81
CA ALA A 62 7.66 18.04 -12.12
C ALA A 62 8.47 18.24 -10.84
N HIS A 63 9.77 17.91 -10.88
CA HIS A 63 10.65 17.98 -9.71
C HIS A 63 12.13 18.10 -10.12
N THR A 64 13.00 18.40 -9.15
CA THR A 64 14.46 18.18 -9.28
C THR A 64 14.81 16.92 -8.52
N SER A 65 15.45 15.95 -9.18
CA SER A 65 15.79 14.66 -8.57
C SER A 65 16.83 14.81 -7.46
N LEU A 66 16.83 13.90 -6.49
CA LEU A 66 17.84 13.79 -5.43
C LEU A 66 18.41 12.37 -5.39
N VAL A 67 19.59 12.20 -4.79
CA VAL A 67 20.12 10.86 -4.49
C VAL A 67 19.16 10.15 -3.54
N GLY A 68 18.79 8.90 -3.83
CA GLY A 68 17.75 8.16 -3.12
C GLY A 68 16.33 8.33 -3.72
N TRP A 69 16.16 9.20 -4.72
CA TRP A 69 14.91 9.35 -5.48
C TRP A 69 14.99 8.67 -6.85
N GLU A 70 15.68 7.53 -6.91
CA GLU A 70 15.72 6.75 -8.13
C GLU A 70 14.31 6.29 -8.51
N PRO A 71 13.97 6.19 -9.81
CA PRO A 71 12.58 6.01 -10.25
C PRO A 71 11.83 4.81 -9.66
N SER A 72 12.53 3.73 -9.27
CA SER A 72 11.92 2.57 -8.59
C SER A 72 11.52 2.82 -7.14
N ASN A 73 12.15 3.79 -6.48
CA ASN A 73 12.07 4.02 -5.04
C ASN A 73 10.98 5.04 -4.68
N VAL A 74 10.58 5.88 -5.64
CA VAL A 74 9.65 7.01 -5.45
C VAL A 74 8.51 6.98 -6.48
N PRO A 75 7.59 6.00 -6.39
CA PRO A 75 6.51 5.81 -7.37
C PRO A 75 5.49 6.97 -7.43
N ALA A 76 5.50 7.87 -6.44
CA ALA A 76 4.71 9.10 -6.48
C ALA A 76 5.25 10.13 -7.50
N LEU A 77 6.54 10.06 -7.83
CA LEU A 77 7.21 10.94 -8.80
C LEU A 77 7.42 10.26 -10.15
N TRP A 78 7.42 8.92 -10.19
CA TRP A 78 7.73 8.13 -11.39
C TRP A 78 6.78 6.96 -11.59
N GLN A 79 6.27 6.81 -12.80
CA GLN A 79 5.51 5.65 -13.26
C GLN A 79 6.38 4.77 -14.14
N LYS A 80 6.44 3.47 -13.90
CA LYS A 80 7.17 2.53 -14.78
C LYS A 80 6.39 2.34 -16.08
N GLY A 81 7.01 2.70 -17.21
CA GLY A 81 6.46 2.60 -18.56
C GLY A 81 5.58 3.79 -18.98
N GLY A 82 5.90 4.40 -20.13
CA GLY A 82 5.06 5.42 -20.76
C GLY A 82 5.85 6.38 -21.67
N GLY A 83 5.98 6.06 -22.96
CA GLY A 83 6.31 7.03 -24.01
C GLY A 83 5.02 7.44 -24.71
N GLY A 84 4.69 8.74 -24.71
CA GLY A 84 3.36 9.26 -25.05
C GLY A 84 2.98 9.27 -26.53
N GLY A 85 1.66 9.39 -26.78
CA GLY A 85 1.10 9.92 -28.02
C GLY A 85 -0.03 9.11 -28.66
N THR A 86 -1.27 9.59 -28.47
CA THR A 86 -2.54 9.26 -29.14
C THR A 86 -3.28 8.00 -28.69
N THR A 87 -4.52 8.22 -28.25
CA THR A 87 -5.50 7.29 -27.71
C THR A 87 -5.98 6.25 -28.73
N PRO A 88 -5.95 4.94 -28.41
CA PRO A 88 -6.91 3.96 -28.90
C PRO A 88 -7.80 3.44 -27.73
N PRO A 89 -8.95 2.81 -28.02
CA PRO A 89 -9.90 2.33 -27.00
C PRO A 89 -9.24 1.30 -26.05
N PRO A 90 -9.81 1.02 -24.85
CA PRO A 90 -9.11 0.25 -23.83
C PRO A 90 -8.87 -1.19 -24.30
N THR A 91 -7.70 -1.43 -24.88
CA THR A 91 -7.12 -2.75 -25.05
C THR A 91 -6.10 -2.90 -23.94
N THR A 92 -6.48 -3.67 -22.92
CA THR A 92 -5.69 -4.00 -21.74
C THR A 92 -4.31 -4.52 -22.16
N PRO A 93 -3.20 -3.97 -21.65
CA PRO A 93 -1.87 -4.56 -21.82
C PRO A 93 -1.83 -6.00 -21.26
N PRO A 94 -1.05 -6.93 -21.84
CA PRO A 94 -0.90 -8.28 -21.31
C PRO A 94 -0.37 -8.22 -19.87
N ALA A 95 -1.15 -8.74 -18.91
CA ALA A 95 -0.74 -8.81 -17.52
C ALA A 95 0.43 -9.80 -17.38
N THR A 96 1.66 -9.31 -17.22
CA THR A 96 2.84 -10.14 -16.89
C THR A 96 2.85 -10.60 -15.42
N ASN A 97 1.86 -10.19 -14.61
CA ASN A 97 1.65 -10.63 -13.24
C ASN A 97 0.14 -10.72 -12.95
N GLY A 98 -0.42 -11.93 -12.90
CA GLY A 98 -1.87 -12.13 -12.79
C GLY A 98 -2.29 -13.58 -12.56
N ALA A 99 -3.58 -13.80 -12.30
CA ALA A 99 -4.15 -15.15 -12.28
C ALA A 99 -4.19 -15.70 -13.71
N ILE A 100 -3.78 -16.96 -13.87
CA ILE A 100 -3.69 -17.61 -15.18
C ILE A 100 -4.81 -18.64 -15.27
N PHE A 101 -5.67 -18.51 -16.28
CA PHE A 101 -6.79 -19.42 -16.54
C PHE A 101 -6.46 -20.29 -17.75
N TYR A 102 -6.76 -21.58 -17.66
CA TYR A 102 -6.41 -22.59 -18.65
C TYR A 102 -7.65 -23.29 -19.20
N ALA A 103 -7.64 -23.54 -20.50
CA ALA A 103 -8.69 -24.27 -21.22
C ALA A 103 -8.87 -25.70 -20.70
N ASP A 104 -7.76 -26.34 -20.32
CA ASP A 104 -7.73 -27.75 -19.97
C ASP A 104 -7.26 -27.96 -18.53
N ILE A 105 -7.55 -29.14 -18.00
CA ILE A 105 -7.02 -29.62 -16.72
C ILE A 105 -5.48 -29.65 -16.73
N ASN A 106 -4.87 -29.64 -15.55
CA ASN A 106 -3.42 -29.70 -15.32
C ASN A 106 -2.63 -28.55 -15.98
N TYR A 107 -3.25 -27.37 -16.05
CA TYR A 107 -2.65 -26.18 -16.66
C TYR A 107 -2.33 -26.36 -18.15
N GLY A 108 -3.11 -27.22 -18.83
CA GLY A 108 -3.00 -27.51 -20.25
C GLY A 108 -3.76 -26.52 -21.13
N GLY A 109 -3.59 -26.65 -22.44
CA GLY A 109 -4.33 -25.87 -23.43
C GLY A 109 -3.92 -24.40 -23.49
N LYS A 110 -4.81 -23.59 -24.07
CA LYS A 110 -4.61 -22.14 -24.16
C LYS A 110 -4.68 -21.54 -22.75
N ALA A 111 -3.76 -20.63 -22.46
CA ALA A 111 -3.68 -19.90 -21.20
C ALA A 111 -3.95 -18.41 -21.42
N VAL A 112 -4.70 -17.78 -20.51
CA VAL A 112 -4.90 -16.33 -20.47
C VAL A 112 -4.61 -15.82 -19.08
N THR A 113 -3.86 -14.72 -18.98
CA THR A 113 -3.52 -14.08 -17.70
C THR A 113 -4.37 -12.83 -17.51
N LEU A 114 -5.06 -12.74 -16.36
CA LEU A 114 -5.81 -11.56 -15.95
C LEU A 114 -5.20 -10.96 -14.67
N GLY A 115 -5.09 -9.63 -14.63
CA GLY A 115 -4.74 -8.90 -13.41
C GLY A 115 -5.91 -8.75 -12.45
N VAL A 116 -5.67 -8.10 -11.31
CA VAL A 116 -6.72 -7.65 -10.38
C VAL A 116 -7.79 -6.85 -11.13
N GLY A 117 -9.06 -7.15 -10.87
CA GLY A 117 -10.19 -6.50 -11.52
C GLY A 117 -11.45 -7.35 -11.49
N ASN A 118 -12.53 -6.78 -12.01
CA ASN A 118 -13.82 -7.45 -12.20
C ASN A 118 -14.05 -7.61 -13.70
N TYR A 119 -14.34 -8.83 -14.15
CA TYR A 119 -14.52 -9.15 -15.57
C TYR A 119 -15.88 -9.82 -15.78
N THR A 120 -16.76 -9.13 -16.51
CA THR A 120 -17.98 -9.71 -17.09
C THR A 120 -17.63 -10.62 -18.27
N LEU A 121 -18.59 -11.39 -18.77
CA LEU A 121 -18.41 -12.28 -19.91
C LEU A 121 -17.86 -11.56 -21.13
N ASN A 122 -18.38 -10.36 -21.43
CA ASN A 122 -17.89 -9.55 -22.54
C ASN A 122 -16.41 -9.18 -22.37
N GLN A 123 -15.98 -8.88 -21.14
CA GLN A 123 -14.59 -8.55 -20.84
C GLN A 123 -13.70 -9.80 -20.87
N LEU A 124 -14.19 -10.96 -20.42
CA LEU A 124 -13.48 -12.24 -20.54
C LEU A 124 -13.25 -12.61 -22.02
N ASN A 125 -14.29 -12.53 -22.84
CA ASN A 125 -14.21 -12.77 -24.28
C ASN A 125 -13.20 -11.84 -24.95
N ALA A 126 -13.19 -10.55 -24.59
CA ALA A 126 -12.23 -9.57 -25.10
C ALA A 126 -10.78 -9.89 -24.71
N ASN A 127 -10.55 -10.54 -23.56
CA ASN A 127 -9.23 -11.04 -23.15
C ASN A 127 -8.94 -12.45 -23.68
N GLY A 128 -9.84 -13.04 -24.46
CA GLY A 128 -9.66 -14.34 -25.11
C GLY A 128 -10.00 -15.55 -24.25
N ILE A 129 -10.79 -15.37 -23.19
CA ILE A 129 -11.40 -16.42 -22.36
C ILE A 129 -12.87 -16.56 -22.77
N PRO A 130 -13.26 -17.63 -23.49
CA PRO A 130 -14.65 -17.91 -23.84
C PRO A 130 -15.54 -18.18 -22.62
N ASN A 131 -16.87 -18.09 -22.81
CA ASN A 131 -17.83 -18.59 -21.82
C ASN A 131 -17.59 -20.08 -21.55
N ASP A 132 -17.84 -20.53 -20.33
CA ASP A 132 -17.93 -21.96 -20.03
C ASP A 132 -16.69 -22.75 -20.50
N TRP A 133 -15.50 -22.25 -20.19
CA TRP A 133 -14.26 -22.70 -20.82
C TRP A 133 -13.13 -23.11 -19.88
N MET A 134 -13.20 -22.71 -18.61
CA MET A 134 -12.06 -22.86 -17.70
C MET A 134 -12.09 -24.20 -16.97
N SER A 135 -10.98 -24.94 -17.06
CA SER A 135 -10.78 -26.24 -16.40
C SER A 135 -9.69 -26.25 -15.33
N SER A 136 -8.74 -25.31 -15.37
CA SER A 136 -7.73 -25.12 -14.32
C SER A 136 -7.23 -23.68 -14.24
N LEU A 137 -6.61 -23.32 -13.12
CA LEU A 137 -6.09 -21.96 -12.90
C LEU A 137 -4.89 -21.92 -11.95
N LYS A 138 -4.01 -20.95 -12.17
CA LYS A 138 -2.96 -20.56 -11.23
C LYS A 138 -3.29 -19.23 -10.57
N VAL A 139 -3.12 -19.16 -9.26
CA VAL A 139 -3.47 -17.99 -8.46
C VAL A 139 -2.21 -17.50 -7.74
N PRO A 140 -1.71 -16.28 -8.05
CA PRO A 140 -0.58 -15.71 -7.33
C PRO A 140 -0.83 -15.73 -5.82
N SER A 141 0.23 -15.97 -5.05
CA SER A 141 0.14 -15.98 -3.59
C SER A 141 -0.46 -14.67 -3.06
N GLY A 142 -1.44 -14.77 -2.15
CA GLY A 142 -2.15 -13.63 -1.58
C GLY A 142 -3.32 -13.09 -2.43
N TRP A 143 -3.63 -13.69 -3.58
CA TRP A 143 -4.76 -13.29 -4.42
C TRP A 143 -5.99 -14.17 -4.18
N THR A 144 -7.17 -13.60 -4.41
CA THR A 144 -8.46 -14.30 -4.46
C THR A 144 -8.99 -14.21 -5.88
N VAL A 145 -9.47 -15.34 -6.40
CA VAL A 145 -10.24 -15.43 -7.63
C VAL A 145 -11.62 -15.97 -7.30
N GLU A 146 -12.64 -15.13 -7.42
CA GLU A 146 -14.05 -15.54 -7.32
C GLU A 146 -14.62 -15.76 -8.72
N VAL A 147 -14.88 -17.02 -9.04
CA VAL A 147 -15.47 -17.48 -10.30
C VAL A 147 -16.98 -17.60 -10.14
N TYR A 148 -17.74 -17.12 -11.13
CA TYR A 148 -19.19 -17.12 -11.11
C TYR A 148 -19.77 -17.88 -12.31
N GLU A 149 -20.81 -18.68 -12.03
CA GLU A 149 -21.52 -19.49 -13.02
C GLU A 149 -22.21 -18.63 -14.09
N ASN A 150 -22.75 -17.47 -13.71
CA ASN A 150 -23.45 -16.57 -14.63
C ASN A 150 -22.68 -15.27 -14.84
N ASP A 151 -23.00 -14.56 -15.93
CA ASP A 151 -22.46 -13.22 -16.20
C ASP A 151 -22.90 -12.21 -15.12
N ASN A 152 -22.21 -11.08 -15.04
CA ASN A 152 -22.45 -10.00 -14.08
C ASN A 152 -22.41 -10.46 -12.62
N PHE A 153 -21.54 -11.44 -12.32
CA PHE A 153 -21.27 -11.98 -10.99
C PHE A 153 -22.48 -12.64 -10.32
N GLY A 154 -23.38 -13.22 -11.13
CA GLY A 154 -24.55 -13.96 -10.67
C GLY A 154 -24.31 -15.48 -10.58
N GLY A 155 -25.33 -16.20 -10.10
CA GLY A 155 -25.30 -17.67 -10.03
C GLY A 155 -24.40 -18.22 -8.92
N THR A 156 -24.01 -19.49 -9.06
CA THR A 156 -23.10 -20.14 -8.11
C THR A 156 -21.73 -19.48 -8.13
N LYS A 157 -21.15 -19.26 -6.95
CA LYS A 157 -19.80 -18.69 -6.77
C LYS A 157 -18.84 -19.75 -6.25
N TRP A 158 -17.67 -19.84 -6.87
CA TRP A 158 -16.52 -20.62 -6.39
C TRP A 158 -15.33 -19.69 -6.13
N THR A 159 -14.53 -20.00 -5.10
CA THR A 159 -13.42 -19.15 -4.68
C THR A 159 -12.12 -19.93 -4.68
N TYR A 160 -11.09 -19.38 -5.31
CA TYR A 160 -9.74 -19.94 -5.39
C TYR A 160 -8.74 -18.95 -4.77
N THR A 161 -7.89 -19.47 -3.89
CA THR A 161 -6.85 -18.70 -3.20
C THR A 161 -5.44 -19.29 -3.42
N SER A 162 -5.37 -20.36 -4.21
CA SER A 162 -4.17 -21.07 -4.62
C SER A 162 -4.40 -21.71 -5.98
N ASP A 163 -3.33 -22.21 -6.59
CA ASP A 163 -3.41 -22.98 -7.83
C ASP A 163 -4.39 -24.16 -7.69
N SER A 164 -5.11 -24.46 -8.76
CA SER A 164 -5.90 -25.67 -8.89
C SER A 164 -5.67 -26.27 -10.27
N SER A 165 -5.06 -27.46 -10.29
CA SER A 165 -4.86 -28.24 -11.50
C SER A 165 -6.16 -28.81 -12.04
N TRP A 166 -7.24 -28.83 -11.25
CA TRP A 166 -8.57 -29.26 -11.66
C TRP A 166 -9.64 -28.55 -10.84
N VAL A 167 -10.50 -27.78 -11.49
CA VAL A 167 -11.53 -27.01 -10.77
C VAL A 167 -12.70 -27.83 -10.22
N GLY A 168 -12.83 -29.09 -10.66
CA GLY A 168 -13.89 -30.00 -10.22
C GLY A 168 -15.09 -30.01 -11.17
N ASN A 169 -15.84 -31.12 -11.16
CA ASN A 169 -16.97 -31.37 -12.06
C ASN A 169 -18.08 -30.32 -11.97
N THR A 170 -18.23 -29.65 -10.82
CA THR A 170 -19.28 -28.64 -10.61
C THR A 170 -18.91 -27.27 -11.16
N VAL A 171 -17.63 -27.01 -11.44
CA VAL A 171 -17.12 -25.69 -11.87
C VAL A 171 -16.59 -25.73 -13.31
N ASN A 172 -16.09 -26.89 -13.74
CA ASN A 172 -15.50 -27.06 -15.05
C ASN A 172 -16.44 -26.57 -16.15
N ASP A 173 -15.93 -25.72 -17.04
CA ASP A 173 -16.67 -25.20 -18.17
C ASP A 173 -17.96 -24.48 -17.74
N LYS A 174 -17.88 -23.68 -16.67
CA LYS A 174 -19.01 -22.86 -16.18
C LYS A 174 -18.66 -21.42 -15.84
N MET A 175 -17.43 -20.98 -16.04
CA MET A 175 -17.05 -19.61 -15.71
C MET A 175 -17.65 -18.64 -16.74
N SER A 176 -18.56 -17.78 -16.28
CA SER A 176 -19.16 -16.71 -17.08
C SER A 176 -18.74 -15.30 -16.62
N SER A 177 -18.28 -15.15 -15.37
CA SER A 177 -17.66 -13.90 -14.90
C SER A 177 -16.69 -14.16 -13.73
N VAL A 178 -15.77 -13.23 -13.48
CA VAL A 178 -14.74 -13.39 -12.43
C VAL A 178 -14.39 -12.08 -11.73
N LYS A 179 -14.18 -12.15 -10.41
CA LYS A 179 -13.55 -11.08 -9.63
C LYS A 179 -12.19 -11.53 -9.14
N ILE A 180 -11.19 -10.69 -9.32
CA ILE A 180 -9.80 -10.95 -8.94
C ILE A 180 -9.36 -9.80 -8.07
N TYR A 181 -8.95 -10.09 -6.84
CA TYR A 181 -8.46 -9.07 -5.91
C TYR A 181 -7.36 -9.63 -5.01
N THR A 182 -6.54 -8.75 -4.47
CA THR A 182 -5.56 -9.10 -3.44
C THR A 182 -6.24 -9.18 -2.07
N GLY A 183 -5.86 -10.16 -1.24
CA GLY A 183 -6.38 -10.28 0.14
C GLY A 183 -7.24 -11.52 0.42
N SER A 184 -6.86 -12.70 -0.06
CA SER A 184 -7.42 -13.96 0.44
C SER A 184 -7.01 -14.19 1.91
N PRO A 185 -7.93 -14.65 2.78
CA PRO A 185 -7.50 -15.40 3.97
C PRO A 185 -6.65 -16.56 3.48
N SER A 186 -5.46 -16.76 4.04
CA SER A 186 -4.72 -18.00 3.79
C SER A 186 -5.65 -19.16 4.21
N PRO A 187 -5.78 -20.23 3.40
CA PRO A 187 -6.42 -21.44 3.89
C PRO A 187 -5.59 -21.93 5.08
N GLY A 188 -6.11 -21.76 6.30
CA GLY A 188 -5.45 -22.23 7.52
C GLY A 188 -5.52 -21.32 8.75
N VAL A 189 -5.97 -20.07 8.67
CA VAL A 189 -6.14 -19.22 9.86
C VAL A 189 -7.61 -19.21 10.30
N THR A 190 -7.87 -19.69 11.51
CA THR A 190 -9.21 -19.68 12.13
C THR A 190 -9.30 -18.62 13.22
N LYS A 191 -10.47 -18.02 13.37
CA LYS A 191 -10.75 -17.06 14.45
C LYS A 191 -10.51 -17.73 15.81
N PRO A 192 -9.65 -17.20 16.69
CA PRO A 192 -9.54 -17.71 18.05
C PRO A 192 -10.89 -17.66 18.78
N ALA A 193 -11.17 -18.66 19.62
CA ALA A 193 -12.50 -18.83 20.22
C ALA A 193 -12.93 -17.60 21.04
N GLU A 194 -12.01 -17.00 21.79
CA GLU A 194 -12.26 -15.84 22.66
C GLU A 194 -12.44 -14.52 21.90
N VAL A 195 -11.97 -14.42 20.64
CA VAL A 195 -12.07 -13.19 19.86
C VAL A 195 -13.51 -13.02 19.39
N PRO A 196 -14.20 -11.92 19.76
CA PRO A 196 -15.57 -11.68 19.29
C PRO A 196 -15.66 -11.60 17.77
N SER A 197 -16.73 -12.11 17.17
CA SER A 197 -16.85 -12.20 15.70
C SER A 197 -16.78 -10.83 15.00
N HIS A 198 -17.31 -9.76 15.61
CA HIS A 198 -17.22 -8.41 15.04
C HIS A 198 -15.78 -7.88 15.05
N ILE A 199 -15.01 -8.13 16.12
CA ILE A 199 -13.57 -7.82 16.16
C ILE A 199 -12.83 -8.61 15.09
N TRP A 200 -13.13 -9.90 14.95
CA TRP A 200 -12.53 -10.74 13.90
C TRP A 200 -12.75 -10.16 12.50
N THR A 201 -13.97 -9.71 12.21
CA THR A 201 -14.26 -9.01 10.95
C THR A 201 -13.38 -7.77 10.78
N TYR A 202 -13.24 -6.94 11.82
CA TYR A 202 -12.42 -5.73 11.73
C TYR A 202 -10.94 -6.02 11.45
N VAL A 203 -10.37 -7.00 12.16
CA VAL A 203 -8.95 -7.35 12.01
C VAL A 203 -8.66 -8.10 10.71
N MET A 204 -9.60 -8.90 10.20
CA MET A 204 -9.48 -9.54 8.89
C MET A 204 -9.55 -8.49 7.76
N ASN A 205 -10.42 -7.50 7.89
CA ASN A 205 -10.47 -6.38 6.95
C ASN A 205 -9.14 -5.60 6.94
N ALA A 206 -8.56 -5.34 8.13
CA ALA A 206 -7.23 -4.74 8.24
C ALA A 206 -6.14 -5.62 7.65
N ASP A 207 -6.11 -6.93 7.96
CA ASP A 207 -5.17 -7.90 7.38
C ASP A 207 -5.20 -7.89 5.86
N ASN A 208 -6.39 -7.98 5.28
CA ASN A 208 -6.59 -8.00 3.83
C ASN A 208 -6.05 -6.73 3.17
N ALA A 209 -6.19 -5.56 3.83
CA ALA A 209 -5.62 -4.31 3.33
C ALA A 209 -4.07 -4.30 3.31
N TYR A 210 -3.41 -5.22 4.02
CA TYR A 210 -1.96 -5.43 4.00
C TYR A 210 -1.55 -6.75 3.31
N GLY A 211 -2.50 -7.56 2.83
CA GLY A 211 -2.24 -8.84 2.17
C GLY A 211 -1.47 -9.83 3.04
N LYS A 212 -1.79 -9.91 4.34
CA LYS A 212 -1.03 -10.72 5.32
C LYS A 212 -1.58 -12.13 5.55
N GLY A 213 -2.64 -12.50 4.83
CA GLY A 213 -3.15 -13.87 4.75
C GLY A 213 -3.78 -14.38 6.05
N GLY A 214 -4.23 -13.49 6.95
CA GLY A 214 -4.85 -13.82 8.24
C GLY A 214 -3.88 -13.81 9.42
N ASP A 215 -2.57 -13.87 9.20
CA ASP A 215 -1.59 -13.85 10.29
C ASP A 215 -1.56 -12.49 11.02
N PHE A 216 -1.76 -11.40 10.28
CA PHE A 216 -1.83 -10.07 10.89
C PHE A 216 -3.15 -9.89 11.65
N ALA A 217 -4.24 -10.52 11.22
CA ALA A 217 -5.48 -10.55 11.98
C ALA A 217 -5.31 -11.20 13.37
N LEU A 218 -4.50 -12.26 13.48
CA LEU A 218 -4.15 -12.85 14.77
C LEU A 218 -3.35 -11.88 15.65
N LEU A 219 -2.37 -11.20 15.07
CA LEU A 219 -1.57 -10.20 15.79
C LEU A 219 -2.42 -9.03 16.28
N LEU A 220 -3.26 -8.47 15.41
CA LEU A 220 -4.18 -7.39 15.75
C LEU A 220 -5.20 -7.82 16.81
N SER A 221 -5.67 -9.06 16.76
CA SER A 221 -6.54 -9.62 17.81
C SER A 221 -5.84 -9.64 19.18
N ALA A 222 -4.56 -10.01 19.21
CA ALA A 222 -3.75 -10.02 20.43
C ALA A 222 -3.51 -8.59 20.97
N VAL A 223 -3.26 -7.62 20.08
CA VAL A 223 -3.15 -6.20 20.44
C VAL A 223 -4.45 -5.69 21.04
N ILE A 224 -5.59 -5.86 20.35
CA ILE A 224 -6.90 -5.38 20.84
C ILE A 224 -7.26 -6.04 22.19
N LYS A 225 -6.94 -7.32 22.37
CA LYS A 225 -7.11 -8.00 23.67
C LYS A 225 -6.33 -7.28 24.77
N LYS A 226 -5.07 -6.94 24.52
CA LYS A 226 -4.21 -6.29 25.51
C LYS A 226 -4.60 -4.84 25.79
N GLU A 227 -5.00 -4.12 24.76
CA GLU A 227 -5.28 -2.68 24.83
C GLU A 227 -6.63 -2.38 25.49
N SER A 228 -7.67 -3.12 25.10
CA SER A 228 -9.04 -2.78 25.49
C SER A 228 -9.85 -3.97 25.97
N SER A 229 -9.28 -5.17 26.06
CA SER A 229 -10.03 -6.42 26.27
C SER A 229 -11.22 -6.53 25.31
N PHE A 230 -10.97 -6.26 24.02
CA PHE A 230 -12.01 -6.20 22.99
C PHE A 230 -13.10 -5.14 23.27
N GLY A 231 -12.71 -4.01 23.86
CA GLY A 231 -13.61 -2.93 24.29
C GLY A 231 -14.15 -3.06 25.73
N ALA A 232 -14.18 -4.27 26.30
CA ALA A 232 -14.75 -4.50 27.63
C ALA A 232 -13.93 -3.89 28.78
N GLY A 233 -12.64 -3.60 28.55
CA GLY A 233 -11.72 -3.00 29.52
C GLY A 233 -11.67 -1.47 29.49
N LEU A 234 -12.44 -0.82 28.60
CA LEU A 234 -12.46 0.64 28.49
C LEU A 234 -13.18 1.37 29.63
N PRO A 235 -14.32 0.89 30.16
CA PRO A 235 -15.08 1.63 31.18
C PRO A 235 -14.22 2.00 32.41
N GLY A 236 -14.20 3.29 32.76
CA GLY A 236 -13.46 3.81 33.92
C GLY A 236 -11.98 4.14 33.66
N SER A 237 -11.45 3.83 32.48
CA SER A 237 -10.09 4.23 32.09
C SER A 237 -10.04 5.70 31.65
N PRO A 238 -9.00 6.48 32.02
CA PRO A 238 -8.81 7.83 31.50
C PRO A 238 -8.60 7.87 29.97
N SER A 239 -8.15 6.75 29.39
CA SER A 239 -7.91 6.59 27.95
C SER A 239 -9.04 5.83 27.24
N ALA A 240 -10.21 5.67 27.87
CA ALA A 240 -11.35 4.94 27.30
C ALA A 240 -11.79 5.48 25.93
N GLY A 241 -11.66 6.79 25.74
CA GLY A 241 -11.97 7.49 24.50
C GLY A 241 -10.96 7.28 23.37
N ASP A 242 -9.94 6.43 23.52
CA ASP A 242 -9.00 6.11 22.44
C ASP A 242 -9.40 4.85 21.66
N GLY A 243 -10.40 4.11 22.15
CA GLY A 243 -11.03 3.01 21.44
C GLY A 243 -10.23 1.71 21.42
N LEU A 244 -10.58 0.81 20.51
CA LEU A 244 -10.20 -0.62 20.56
C LEU A 244 -8.69 -0.88 20.61
N MET A 245 -7.89 -0.04 19.95
CA MET A 245 -6.44 -0.18 19.85
C MET A 245 -5.67 0.90 20.61
N GLN A 246 -6.37 1.70 21.44
CA GLN A 246 -5.78 2.71 22.34
C GLN A 246 -4.79 3.68 21.68
N VAL A 247 -5.00 4.02 20.40
CA VAL A 247 -4.14 4.98 19.70
C VAL A 247 -4.43 6.38 20.25
N GLU A 248 -3.48 6.98 20.97
CA GLU A 248 -3.65 8.29 21.62
C GLU A 248 -4.01 9.45 20.65
N PRO A 249 -4.69 10.52 21.11
CA PRO A 249 -5.21 11.58 20.23
C PRO A 249 -4.15 12.25 19.35
N ASN A 250 -2.98 12.58 19.92
CA ASN A 250 -1.89 13.21 19.16
C ASN A 250 -1.34 12.28 18.07
N THR A 251 -1.22 10.99 18.38
CA THR A 251 -0.83 9.97 17.42
C THR A 251 -1.89 9.83 16.32
N ARG A 252 -3.18 9.82 16.65
CA ARG A 252 -4.26 9.80 15.64
C ARG A 252 -4.14 10.98 14.68
N SER A 253 -3.97 12.19 15.22
CA SER A 253 -3.79 13.41 14.42
C SER A 253 -2.57 13.34 13.49
N ALA A 254 -1.45 12.79 13.95
CA ALA A 254 -0.23 12.67 13.17
C ALA A 254 -0.33 11.67 12.00
N TYR A 255 -1.29 10.74 12.04
CA TYR A 255 -1.44 9.68 11.05
C TYR A 255 -2.64 9.87 10.09
N LEU A 256 -3.39 10.99 10.19
CA LEU A 256 -4.59 11.21 9.36
C LEU A 256 -4.29 11.21 7.85
N SER A 257 -3.16 11.79 7.44
CA SER A 257 -2.77 11.82 6.02
C SER A 257 -2.39 10.43 5.50
N GLN A 258 -1.60 9.67 6.27
CA GLN A 258 -1.25 8.30 5.95
C GLN A 258 -2.49 7.41 5.90
N PHE A 259 -3.42 7.59 6.84
CA PHE A 259 -4.69 6.85 6.86
C PHE A 259 -5.50 7.10 5.59
N ASN A 260 -5.70 8.37 5.22
CA ASN A 260 -6.42 8.72 3.99
C ASN A 260 -5.72 8.14 2.75
N SER A 261 -4.40 8.27 2.67
CA SER A 261 -3.61 7.72 1.57
C SER A 261 -3.72 6.20 1.46
N LYS A 262 -3.77 5.49 2.59
CA LYS A 262 -3.82 4.02 2.63
C LYS A 262 -5.22 3.48 2.35
N PHE A 263 -6.26 4.10 2.89
CA PHE A 263 -7.63 3.57 2.92
C PHE A 263 -8.63 4.35 2.06
N GLY A 264 -8.18 5.42 1.39
CA GLY A 264 -8.97 6.21 0.44
C GLY A 264 -10.10 7.02 1.08
N ARG A 265 -10.05 7.26 2.40
CA ARG A 265 -11.10 7.99 3.14
C ARG A 265 -10.56 8.68 4.39
N THR A 266 -11.28 9.71 4.84
CA THR A 266 -10.97 10.38 6.12
C THR A 266 -11.24 9.44 7.29
N TYR A 267 -10.35 9.45 8.28
CA TYR A 267 -10.49 8.69 9.51
C TYR A 267 -11.73 9.13 10.31
N ASN A 268 -12.60 8.18 10.65
CA ASN A 268 -13.73 8.41 11.55
C ASN A 268 -13.51 7.69 12.89
N HIS A 269 -13.21 8.45 13.95
CA HIS A 269 -12.94 7.86 15.27
C HIS A 269 -14.15 7.13 15.89
N SER A 270 -15.38 7.48 15.51
CA SER A 270 -16.58 6.77 15.97
C SER A 270 -16.78 5.42 15.28
N SER A 271 -16.01 5.12 14.22
CA SER A 271 -16.01 3.82 13.56
C SER A 271 -14.95 2.91 14.18
N GLU A 272 -15.38 1.87 14.89
CA GLU A 272 -14.48 0.84 15.44
C GLU A 272 -13.60 0.21 14.36
N GLN A 273 -14.14 0.00 13.15
CA GLN A 273 -13.37 -0.50 12.02
C GLN A 273 -12.23 0.45 11.64
N ASP A 274 -12.46 1.76 11.65
CA ASP A 274 -11.41 2.74 11.35
C ASP A 274 -10.40 2.83 12.51
N GLN A 275 -10.82 2.69 13.77
CA GLN A 275 -9.90 2.56 14.91
C GLN A 275 -8.92 1.40 14.69
N VAL A 276 -9.43 0.24 14.25
CA VAL A 276 -8.60 -0.94 13.93
C VAL A 276 -7.70 -0.69 12.71
N TYR A 277 -8.21 -0.07 11.65
CA TYR A 277 -7.38 0.26 10.48
C TYR A 277 -6.24 1.23 10.82
N LEU A 278 -6.48 2.22 11.69
CA LEU A 278 -5.46 3.18 12.11
C LEU A 278 -4.39 2.50 12.97
N GLY A 279 -4.80 1.71 13.98
CA GLY A 279 -3.85 0.95 14.79
C GLY A 279 -3.05 -0.06 13.96
N ALA A 280 -3.68 -0.74 13.00
CA ALA A 280 -3.01 -1.63 12.06
C ALA A 280 -1.99 -0.90 11.16
N LEU A 281 -2.30 0.32 10.71
CA LEU A 281 -1.38 1.15 9.95
C LEU A 281 -0.14 1.50 10.75
N ILE A 282 -0.32 1.99 11.97
CA ILE A 282 0.79 2.36 12.85
C ILE A 282 1.63 1.12 13.17
N LEU A 283 0.99 0.03 13.60
CA LEU A 283 1.70 -1.21 13.95
C LEU A 283 2.49 -1.77 12.77
N ASN A 284 1.89 -1.86 11.58
CA ASN A 284 2.62 -2.34 10.40
C ASN A 284 3.83 -1.43 10.07
N GLU A 285 3.69 -0.10 10.20
CA GLU A 285 4.83 0.81 10.05
C GLU A 285 5.94 0.50 11.06
N LYS A 286 5.61 0.28 12.34
CA LYS A 286 6.60 -0.05 13.38
C LYS A 286 7.28 -1.39 13.10
N ILE A 287 6.54 -2.42 12.70
CA ILE A 287 7.10 -3.72 12.34
C ILE A 287 8.09 -3.59 11.18
N VAL A 288 7.74 -2.84 10.14
CA VAL A 288 8.61 -2.61 8.99
C VAL A 288 9.84 -1.80 9.39
N LYS A 289 9.66 -0.72 10.17
CA LYS A 289 10.74 0.18 10.58
C LYS A 289 11.75 -0.49 11.52
N PHE A 290 11.27 -1.32 12.45
CA PHE A 290 12.10 -1.92 13.50
C PHE A 290 12.39 -3.42 13.26
N GLY A 291 12.04 -3.93 12.09
CA GLY A 291 12.53 -5.17 11.49
C GLY A 291 11.83 -6.46 11.91
N ASN A 292 11.06 -6.48 12.99
CA ASN A 292 10.32 -7.67 13.43
C ASN A 292 9.07 -7.31 14.25
N ILE A 293 8.21 -8.31 14.49
CA ILE A 293 6.95 -8.16 15.23
C ILE A 293 7.21 -7.66 16.66
N TYR A 294 8.18 -8.24 17.36
CA TYR A 294 8.47 -7.91 18.74
C TYR A 294 8.82 -6.43 18.90
N ASN A 295 9.78 -5.93 18.11
CA ASN A 295 10.18 -4.54 18.13
C ASN A 295 9.04 -3.63 17.63
N GLY A 296 8.26 -4.08 16.66
CA GLY A 296 7.07 -3.37 16.21
C GLY A 296 6.07 -3.15 17.34
N LEU A 297 5.78 -4.17 18.14
CA LEU A 297 4.91 -4.09 19.32
C LEU A 297 5.49 -3.19 20.41
N LEU A 298 6.79 -3.31 20.68
CA LEU A 298 7.49 -2.47 21.65
C LEU A 298 7.35 -0.98 21.28
N HIS A 299 7.63 -0.62 20.03
CA HIS A 299 7.55 0.77 19.57
C HIS A 299 6.12 1.23 19.24
N TYR A 300 5.17 0.31 19.06
CA TYR A 300 3.75 0.65 19.00
C TYR A 300 3.27 1.18 20.36
N ASN A 301 3.58 0.46 21.44
CA ASN A 301 3.18 0.85 22.79
C ASN A 301 4.06 1.99 23.36
N GLY A 302 5.36 1.97 23.10
CA GLY A 302 6.30 2.91 23.71
C GLY A 302 6.71 4.11 22.85
N GLY A 303 6.36 4.12 21.57
CA GLY A 303 6.87 5.07 20.61
C GLY A 303 8.32 4.78 20.19
N ASP A 304 8.79 5.50 19.17
CA ASP A 304 10.08 5.25 18.52
C ASP A 304 11.29 5.50 19.45
N ASN A 305 11.12 6.38 20.45
CA ASN A 305 12.18 6.81 21.38
C ASN A 305 11.97 6.27 22.80
N TRP A 306 11.26 5.14 22.95
CA TRP A 306 10.98 4.56 24.27
C TRP A 306 12.24 4.25 25.07
N TYR A 307 12.17 4.45 26.38
CA TYR A 307 13.18 4.02 27.35
C TYR A 307 12.49 3.53 28.64
N PRO A 308 13.12 2.65 29.44
CA PRO A 308 12.57 2.22 30.72
C PRO A 308 12.29 3.40 31.66
N GLY A 309 11.05 3.53 32.11
CA GLY A 309 10.59 4.66 32.94
C GLY A 309 9.88 5.78 32.18
N ALA A 310 9.79 5.70 30.85
CA ALA A 310 8.96 6.62 30.06
C ALA A 310 7.48 6.57 30.50
N THR A 311 6.78 7.68 30.34
CA THR A 311 5.35 7.81 30.65
C THR A 311 4.53 8.17 29.41
N ASP A 312 3.27 7.75 29.38
CA ASP A 312 2.33 8.10 28.32
C ASP A 312 1.71 9.49 28.51
N SER A 313 0.82 9.90 27.61
CA SER A 313 0.17 11.21 27.66
C SER A 313 -0.76 11.39 28.88
N TYR A 314 -1.11 10.30 29.56
CA TYR A 314 -1.90 10.28 30.79
C TYR A 314 -1.04 10.20 32.06
N GLY A 315 0.29 10.25 31.92
CA GLY A 315 1.23 10.18 33.05
C GLY A 315 1.42 8.77 33.61
N ARG A 316 0.97 7.73 32.91
CA ARG A 316 1.12 6.33 33.34
C ARG A 316 2.47 5.77 32.86
N PRO A 317 3.14 4.91 33.63
CA PRO A 317 4.36 4.24 33.17
C PRO A 317 4.13 3.38 31.93
N ILE A 318 5.00 3.52 30.93
CA ILE A 318 4.99 2.70 29.72
C ILE A 318 5.92 1.50 29.91
N LEU A 319 5.33 0.32 30.08
CA LEU A 319 6.05 -0.97 30.20
C LEU A 319 6.13 -1.68 28.84
N ALA A 320 6.79 -1.06 27.85
CA ALA A 320 6.74 -1.50 26.46
C ALA A 320 7.32 -2.90 26.19
N ASN A 321 8.36 -3.29 26.92
CA ASN A 321 8.90 -4.64 26.88
C ASN A 321 7.88 -5.69 27.38
N GLN A 322 7.26 -5.43 28.54
CA GLN A 322 6.24 -6.33 29.10
C GLN A 322 4.99 -6.40 28.22
N TYR A 323 4.63 -5.28 27.58
CA TYR A 323 3.58 -5.23 26.58
C TYR A 323 3.92 -6.13 25.38
N ALA A 324 5.11 -5.97 24.78
CA ALA A 324 5.55 -6.76 23.64
C ALA A 324 5.60 -8.26 23.96
N ASP A 325 6.15 -8.63 25.12
CA ASP A 325 6.18 -10.02 25.60
C ASP A 325 4.77 -10.62 25.68
N ALA A 326 3.84 -9.92 26.35
CA ALA A 326 2.48 -10.42 26.57
C ALA A 326 1.67 -10.53 25.27
N VAL A 327 1.77 -9.53 24.40
CA VAL A 327 1.05 -9.54 23.11
C VAL A 327 1.63 -10.59 22.18
N TYR A 328 2.96 -10.69 22.08
CA TYR A 328 3.61 -11.68 21.23
C TYR A 328 3.30 -13.12 21.69
N ALA A 329 3.28 -13.38 23.00
CA ALA A 329 2.85 -14.66 23.55
C ALA A 329 1.40 -15.00 23.18
N THR A 330 0.48 -14.03 23.29
CA THR A 330 -0.92 -14.20 22.90
C THR A 330 -1.05 -14.47 21.40
N TYR A 331 -0.33 -13.72 20.56
CA TYR A 331 -0.27 -13.92 19.11
C TYR A 331 0.21 -15.34 18.74
N LYS A 332 1.26 -15.84 19.39
CA LYS A 332 1.73 -17.22 19.21
C LYS A 332 0.68 -18.25 19.69
N GLY A 333 0.00 -17.99 20.80
CA GLY A 333 -1.11 -18.82 21.29
C GLY A 333 -2.29 -18.89 20.32
N TYR A 334 -2.51 -17.84 19.52
CA TYR A 334 -3.49 -17.83 18.43
C TYR A 334 -3.03 -18.54 17.14
N GLY A 335 -1.82 -19.09 17.12
CA GLY A 335 -1.26 -19.79 15.95
C GLY A 335 -0.46 -18.90 15.00
N GLY A 336 -0.03 -17.71 15.45
CA GLY A 336 0.78 -16.78 14.68
C GLY A 336 2.13 -17.35 14.23
N LYS A 337 2.48 -17.21 12.96
CA LYS A 337 3.63 -17.89 12.34
C LYS A 337 4.90 -17.05 12.24
N ASN A 338 4.77 -15.73 12.10
CA ASN A 338 5.87 -14.80 11.87
C ASN A 338 6.53 -14.28 13.15
#